data_AF-E0S5H2-F1
#
_entry.id   AF-E0S5H2-F1
#
_cell.length_a   1.000
_cell.length_b   1.000
_cell.length_c   1.000
_cell.angle_alpha   90.00
_cell.angle_beta   90.00
_cell.angle_gamma   90.00
#
_symmetry.space_group_name_H-M   'P 1'
#
loop_
_entity.id
_entity.type
_entity.pdbx_description
1 polymer ?
#
loop_
_entity_poly.entity_id
_entity_poly.type
_entity_poly.pdbx_seq_one_letter_code
_entity_poly.pdbx_strand_id
1 'polypeptide(L)'
;MVNIQKKLEKIQQEQPTIHEVNKDRLSEILSVVQAKKYQDPSTYYPQSPLSRMLPNCYPKAPNEGIFKVNIEDMKMDNLHEETLFYIFYTFPGDKLQTKAYDNILKRKYIFCRMYKCFVTFNSPAIADHVKRLIVMFDPFSWSKVSIEVVFDEKFIRSLER
;
A
#
# COMPACT_ATOMS: atom_id res chain seq x y z
N MET A 1 9.15 36.71 -8.95
CA MET A 1 9.50 35.26 -8.97
C MET A 1 9.59 34.60 -7.59
N VAL A 2 9.56 35.33 -6.46
CA VAL A 2 9.76 34.79 -5.09
C VAL A 2 8.59 33.93 -4.56
N ASN A 3 7.40 34.03 -5.13
CA ASN A 3 6.18 33.43 -4.56
C ASN A 3 6.01 31.94 -4.89
N ILE A 4 6.65 31.45 -5.96
CA ILE A 4 6.52 30.05 -6.40
C ILE A 4 7.45 29.14 -5.58
N GLN A 5 8.68 29.57 -5.30
CA GLN A 5 9.62 28.82 -4.46
C GLN A 5 9.09 28.62 -3.04
N LYS A 6 8.55 29.67 -2.40
CA LYS A 6 7.90 29.54 -1.09
C LYS A 6 6.68 28.60 -1.08
N LYS A 7 5.95 28.53 -2.20
CA LYS A 7 4.78 27.65 -2.34
C LYS A 7 5.21 26.20 -2.54
N LEU A 8 6.27 25.95 -3.30
CA LEU A 8 6.89 24.63 -3.45
C LEU A 8 7.50 24.12 -2.15
N GLU A 9 8.17 24.99 -1.38
CA GLU A 9 8.69 24.65 -0.05
C GLU A 9 7.56 24.29 0.93
N LYS A 10 6.43 25.02 0.89
CA LYS A 10 5.25 24.68 1.69
C LYS A 10 4.65 23.32 1.31
N ILE A 11 4.53 23.02 0.02
CA ILE A 11 4.02 21.73 -0.47
C ILE A 11 4.99 20.59 -0.13
N GLN A 12 6.30 20.84 -0.13
CA GLN A 12 7.31 19.87 0.29
C GLN A 12 7.37 19.67 1.82
N GLN A 13 6.89 20.65 2.60
CA GLN A 13 6.81 20.59 4.07
C GLN A 13 5.47 20.06 4.60
N GLU A 14 4.43 20.00 3.76
CA GLU A 14 3.18 19.28 4.08
C GLU A 14 3.48 17.78 4.12
N GLN A 15 3.96 17.31 5.27
CA GLN A 15 3.95 15.89 5.59
C GLN A 15 2.52 15.38 5.49
N PRO A 16 2.30 14.16 4.94
CA PRO A 16 0.95 13.60 4.88
C PRO A 16 0.36 13.62 6.28
N THR A 17 -0.75 14.33 6.46
CA THR A 17 -1.44 14.45 7.74
C THR A 17 -1.80 13.05 8.20
N ILE A 18 -1.08 12.55 9.20
CA ILE A 18 -1.31 11.20 9.70
C ILE A 18 -2.60 11.24 10.53
N HIS A 19 -3.67 10.68 9.99
CA HIS A 19 -4.94 10.60 10.69
C HIS A 19 -4.91 9.47 11.73
N GLU A 20 -5.39 9.75 12.94
CA GLU A 20 -5.64 8.67 13.91
C GLU A 20 -6.83 7.84 13.45
N VAL A 21 -6.67 6.52 13.47
CA VAL A 21 -7.76 5.60 13.16
C VAL A 21 -8.40 5.09 14.44
N ASN A 22 -9.72 5.28 14.56
CA ASN A 22 -10.51 4.73 15.66
C ASN A 22 -10.60 3.18 15.56
N LYS A 23 -10.66 2.50 16.71
CA LYS A 23 -10.77 1.04 16.85
C LYS A 23 -11.94 0.44 16.07
N ASP A 24 -13.06 1.14 15.99
CA ASP A 24 -14.25 0.67 15.28
C ASP A 24 -13.98 0.49 13.78
N ARG A 25 -13.23 1.43 13.19
CA ARG A 25 -12.81 1.37 11.78
C ARG A 25 -11.82 0.24 11.52
N LEU A 26 -10.90 -0.02 12.44
CA LEU A 26 -10.01 -1.19 12.35
C LEU A 26 -10.80 -2.50 12.38
N SER A 27 -11.82 -2.60 13.24
CA SER A 27 -12.67 -3.80 13.28
C SER A 27 -13.46 -4.01 11.99
N GLU A 28 -13.95 -2.92 11.39
CA GLU A 28 -14.64 -2.96 10.10
C GLU A 28 -13.71 -3.46 8.99
N ILE A 29 -12.51 -2.88 8.87
CA ILE A 29 -11.49 -3.32 7.91
C ILE A 29 -11.19 -4.81 8.06
N LEU A 30 -10.96 -5.27 9.29
CA LEU A 30 -10.68 -6.68 9.57
C LEU A 30 -11.84 -7.59 9.19
N SER A 31 -13.09 -7.15 9.39
CA SER A 31 -14.28 -7.92 9.03
C SER A 31 -14.39 -8.14 7.52
N VAL A 32 -14.09 -7.11 6.71
CA VAL A 32 -14.12 -7.19 5.25
C VAL A 32 -13.06 -8.14 4.74
N VAL A 33 -11.84 -8.03 5.28
CA VAL A 33 -10.69 -8.88 4.93
C VAL A 33 -10.96 -10.35 5.25
N GLN A 34 -11.65 -10.64 6.37
CA GLN A 34 -11.98 -12.01 6.75
C GLN A 34 -13.15 -12.60 5.95
N ALA A 35 -14.15 -11.78 5.62
CA ALA A 35 -15.35 -12.23 4.91
C ALA A 35 -15.08 -12.52 3.42
N LYS A 36 -14.25 -11.71 2.76
CA LYS A 36 -13.91 -11.89 1.35
C LYS A 36 -12.67 -12.76 1.21
N LYS A 37 -12.87 -14.07 1.14
CA LYS A 37 -11.81 -14.99 0.72
C LYS A 37 -11.33 -14.64 -0.68
N TYR A 38 -10.04 -14.81 -0.89
CA TYR A 38 -9.37 -14.60 -2.15
C TYR A 38 -10.06 -15.39 -3.28
N GLN A 39 -10.59 -14.68 -4.28
CA GLN A 39 -11.20 -15.28 -5.47
C GLN A 39 -10.16 -15.42 -6.60
N ASP A 40 -10.50 -16.16 -7.65
CA ASP A 40 -9.66 -16.41 -8.82
C ASP A 40 -9.02 -15.10 -9.36
N PRO A 41 -7.68 -15.04 -9.55
CA PRO A 41 -6.96 -13.93 -10.20
C PRO A 41 -7.61 -13.38 -11.47
N SER A 42 -8.34 -14.22 -12.22
CA SER A 42 -9.04 -13.83 -13.45
C SER A 42 -10.18 -12.79 -13.23
N THR A 43 -10.63 -12.60 -11.98
CA THR A 43 -11.81 -11.80 -11.66
C THR A 43 -11.53 -10.36 -11.19
N TYR A 44 -10.27 -10.00 -10.91
CA TYR A 44 -9.94 -8.70 -10.28
C TYR A 44 -9.98 -7.51 -11.23
N TYR A 45 -9.58 -7.68 -12.49
CA TYR A 45 -9.58 -6.62 -13.50
C TYR A 45 -10.30 -7.12 -14.75
N PRO A 46 -11.64 -7.21 -14.70
CA PRO A 46 -12.39 -7.49 -15.91
C PRO A 46 -12.08 -6.39 -16.92
N GLN A 47 -12.04 -6.78 -18.20
CA GLN A 47 -11.86 -5.84 -19.30
C GLN A 47 -12.89 -4.71 -19.20
N SER A 48 -12.44 -3.51 -18.86
CA SER A 48 -13.33 -2.37 -18.74
C SER A 48 -13.86 -2.01 -20.13
N PRO A 49 -15.19 -1.92 -20.34
CA PRO A 49 -15.75 -1.43 -21.61
C PRO A 49 -15.23 -0.05 -22.00
N LEU A 50 -14.81 0.77 -21.02
CA LEU A 50 -14.21 2.09 -21.22
C LEU A 50 -12.86 2.05 -21.95
N SER A 51 -12.17 0.90 -21.97
CA SER A 51 -10.93 0.72 -22.74
C SER A 51 -11.14 1.00 -24.23
N ARG A 52 -12.35 0.74 -24.75
CA ARG A 52 -12.75 1.01 -26.15
C ARG A 52 -12.97 2.50 -26.43
N MET A 53 -13.14 3.31 -25.39
CA MET A 53 -13.37 4.75 -25.49
C MET A 53 -12.08 5.57 -25.33
N LEU A 54 -10.92 4.92 -25.12
CA LEU A 54 -9.66 5.62 -25.00
C LEU A 54 -9.31 6.30 -26.34
N PRO A 55 -8.95 7.60 -26.35
CA PRO A 55 -8.55 8.29 -27.57
C PRO A 55 -7.33 7.62 -28.22
N ASN A 56 -7.26 7.68 -29.57
CA ASN A 56 -6.17 7.08 -30.34
C ASN A 56 -4.77 7.63 -30.03
N CYS A 57 -4.68 8.78 -29.36
CA CYS A 57 -3.41 9.38 -28.94
C CYS A 57 -2.85 8.77 -27.64
N TYR A 58 -3.63 7.97 -26.91
CA TYR A 58 -3.10 7.21 -25.79
C TYR A 58 -2.27 6.04 -26.34
N PRO A 59 -1.07 5.79 -25.80
CA PRO A 59 -0.28 4.65 -26.20
C PRO A 59 -1.09 3.38 -25.92
N LYS A 60 -1.53 2.71 -26.98
CA LYS A 60 -2.20 1.41 -26.86
C LYS A 60 -1.18 0.41 -26.36
N ALA A 61 -1.53 -0.32 -25.30
CA ALA A 61 -0.74 -1.49 -24.92
C ALA A 61 -0.68 -2.45 -26.12
N PRO A 62 0.43 -3.20 -26.31
CA PRO A 62 0.59 -4.12 -27.44
C PRO A 62 -0.59 -5.10 -27.61
N ASN A 63 -1.29 -5.41 -26.51
CA ASN A 63 -2.50 -6.20 -26.49
C ASN A 63 -3.63 -5.37 -25.86
N GLU A 64 -4.71 -5.15 -26.61
CA GLU A 64 -5.90 -4.48 -26.09
C GLU A 64 -6.40 -5.19 -24.83
N GLY A 65 -6.57 -4.41 -23.77
CA GLY A 65 -7.18 -4.87 -22.53
C GLY A 65 -6.23 -5.32 -21.41
N ILE A 66 -4.95 -5.50 -21.67
CA ILE A 66 -3.99 -5.74 -20.60
C ILE A 66 -2.92 -4.68 -20.75
N PHE A 67 -2.89 -3.71 -19.83
CA PHE A 67 -1.70 -2.90 -19.60
C PHE A 67 -0.57 -3.85 -19.14
N LYS A 68 0.02 -4.60 -20.07
CA LYS A 68 1.34 -5.18 -19.87
C LYS A 68 2.32 -4.02 -20.08
N VAL A 69 2.39 -3.15 -19.07
CA VAL A 69 3.67 -2.52 -18.74
C VAL A 69 4.67 -3.66 -18.75
N ASN A 70 5.77 -3.55 -19.50
CA ASN A 70 6.76 -4.63 -19.48
C ASN A 70 7.27 -4.74 -18.02
N ILE A 71 6.75 -5.72 -17.30
CA ILE A 71 6.96 -5.94 -15.86
C ILE A 71 8.45 -6.15 -15.58
N GLU A 72 9.19 -6.60 -16.59
CA GLU A 72 10.64 -6.81 -16.54
C GLU A 72 11.41 -5.49 -16.55
N ASP A 73 10.94 -4.49 -17.31
CA ASP A 73 11.58 -3.18 -17.44
C ASP A 73 11.18 -2.19 -16.33
N MET A 74 10.13 -2.50 -15.57
CA MET A 74 9.64 -1.61 -14.52
C MET A 74 10.65 -1.52 -13.36
N LYS A 75 11.36 -0.40 -13.31
CA LYS A 75 12.31 -0.08 -12.23
C LYS A 75 11.55 0.28 -10.95
N MET A 76 11.26 -0.74 -10.14
CA MET A 76 10.51 -0.60 -8.88
C MET A 76 11.13 0.43 -7.91
N ASP A 77 12.46 0.55 -7.90
CA ASP A 77 13.17 1.48 -7.03
C ASP A 77 12.78 2.95 -7.32
N ASN A 78 12.38 3.28 -8.55
CA ASN A 78 11.99 4.63 -8.96
C ASN A 78 10.52 4.98 -8.63
N LEU A 79 9.73 4.00 -8.19
CA LEU A 79 8.30 4.21 -7.93
C LEU A 79 8.08 4.86 -6.56
N HIS A 80 7.04 5.66 -6.44
CA HIS A 80 6.61 6.13 -5.13
C HIS A 80 6.07 4.96 -4.29
N GLU A 81 6.17 5.04 -2.96
CA GLU A 81 5.71 3.97 -2.07
C GLU A 81 4.22 3.66 -2.23
N GLU A 82 3.39 4.68 -2.46
CA GLU A 82 1.96 4.48 -2.74
C GLU A 82 1.72 3.69 -4.02
N THR A 83 2.55 3.89 -5.05
CA THR A 83 2.48 3.08 -6.26
C THR A 83 2.86 1.63 -5.97
N LEU A 84 3.85 1.39 -5.09
CA LEU A 84 4.19 0.04 -4.66
C LEU A 84 3.05 -0.60 -3.87
N PHE A 85 2.39 0.15 -2.96
CA PHE A 85 1.20 -0.33 -2.26
C PHE A 85 0.07 -0.67 -3.23
N TYR A 86 -0.15 0.18 -4.25
CA TYR A 86 -1.12 -0.11 -5.31
C TYR A 86 -0.80 -1.43 -5.96
N ILE A 87 0.42 -1.62 -6.46
CA ILE A 87 0.82 -2.86 -7.12
C ILE A 87 0.62 -4.07 -6.18
N PHE A 88 1.02 -3.96 -4.91
CA PHE A 88 0.92 -5.05 -3.94
C PHE A 88 -0.53 -5.50 -3.69
N TYR A 89 -1.46 -4.57 -3.48
CA TYR A 89 -2.86 -4.91 -3.23
C TYR A 89 -3.66 -5.22 -4.51
N THR A 90 -3.19 -4.74 -5.66
CA THR A 90 -3.87 -4.85 -6.95
C THR A 90 -3.54 -6.15 -7.66
N PHE A 91 -2.29 -6.65 -7.64
CA PHE A 91 -1.89 -7.80 -8.45
C PHE A 91 -1.54 -9.04 -7.61
N PRO A 92 -2.48 -9.56 -6.82
CA PRO A 92 -2.07 -10.49 -5.81
C PRO A 92 -1.76 -11.86 -6.45
N GLY A 93 -0.72 -12.53 -5.96
CA GLY A 93 -0.19 -13.77 -6.53
C GLY A 93 0.64 -13.58 -7.82
N ASP A 94 0.72 -12.35 -8.35
CA ASP A 94 1.55 -12.02 -9.51
C ASP A 94 3.00 -11.72 -9.09
N LYS A 95 3.95 -11.90 -10.03
CA LYS A 95 5.36 -11.51 -9.85
C LYS A 95 5.49 -10.02 -9.51
N LEU A 96 4.58 -9.17 -10.01
CA LEU A 96 4.52 -7.75 -9.67
C LEU A 96 4.32 -7.50 -8.16
N GLN A 97 3.42 -8.26 -7.53
CA GLN A 97 3.20 -8.14 -6.08
C GLN A 97 4.46 -8.49 -5.31
N THR A 98 5.16 -9.57 -5.67
CA THR A 98 6.42 -9.97 -5.01
C THR A 98 7.49 -8.89 -5.18
N LYS A 99 7.69 -8.37 -6.40
CA LYS A 99 8.64 -7.28 -6.65
C LYS A 99 8.33 -6.01 -5.85
N ALA A 100 7.04 -5.66 -5.72
CA ALA A 100 6.60 -4.53 -4.92
C ALA A 100 6.84 -4.77 -3.43
N TYR A 101 6.50 -5.96 -2.92
CA TYR A 101 6.74 -6.37 -1.54
C TYR A 101 8.21 -6.20 -1.15
N ASP A 102 9.13 -6.75 -1.94
CA ASP A 102 10.57 -6.64 -1.69
C ASP A 102 11.05 -5.18 -1.66
N ASN A 103 10.51 -4.34 -2.54
CA ASN A 103 10.85 -2.91 -2.57
C ASN A 103 10.29 -2.14 -1.39
N ILE A 104 9.10 -2.49 -0.91
CA ILE A 104 8.50 -1.91 0.29
C ILE A 104 9.33 -2.27 1.52
N LEU A 105 9.78 -3.51 1.64
CA LEU A 105 10.66 -3.96 2.73
C LEU A 105 12.00 -3.23 2.74
N LYS A 106 12.63 -3.01 1.57
CA LYS A 106 13.85 -2.18 1.44
C LYS A 106 13.65 -0.77 1.98
N ARG A 107 12.41 -0.25 1.98
CA ARG A 107 12.03 1.07 2.51
C ARG A 107 11.68 1.04 3.99
N LYS A 108 12.05 -0.02 4.72
CA LYS A 108 11.86 -0.21 6.17
C LYS A 108 10.40 -0.35 6.62
N TYR A 109 9.48 -0.58 5.68
CA TYR A 109 8.15 -1.06 6.03
C TYR A 109 8.22 -2.54 6.40
N ILE A 110 7.29 -2.98 7.22
CA ILE A 110 7.13 -4.36 7.66
C ILE A 110 5.69 -4.75 7.37
N PHE A 111 5.45 -5.93 6.79
CA PHE A 111 4.08 -6.37 6.57
C PHE A 111 3.52 -6.98 7.84
N CYS A 112 2.36 -6.51 8.30
CA CYS A 112 1.66 -7.06 9.45
C CYS A 112 0.54 -7.98 8.97
N ARG A 113 0.71 -9.30 9.12
CA ARG A 113 -0.29 -10.31 8.73
C ARG A 113 -1.63 -10.14 9.42
N MET A 114 -1.64 -9.58 10.63
CA MET A 114 -2.87 -9.38 11.41
C MET A 114 -3.76 -8.33 10.76
N TYR A 115 -3.17 -7.20 10.36
CA TYR A 115 -3.88 -6.11 9.71
C TYR A 115 -3.90 -6.22 8.18
N LYS A 116 -3.13 -7.15 7.61
CA LYS A 116 -2.86 -7.25 6.17
C LYS A 116 -2.37 -5.93 5.57
N CYS A 117 -1.60 -5.19 6.34
CA CYS A 117 -1.12 -3.85 6.00
C CYS A 117 0.38 -3.69 6.27
N PHE A 118 1.01 -2.76 5.56
CA PHE A 118 2.38 -2.36 5.86
C PHE A 118 2.42 -1.35 7.00
N VAL A 119 3.37 -1.55 7.92
CA VAL A 119 3.56 -0.71 9.10
C VAL A 119 5.01 -0.26 9.24
N THR A 120 5.21 0.86 9.94
CA THR A 120 6.51 1.37 10.38
C THR A 120 6.41 1.84 11.82
N PHE A 121 7.52 1.70 12.56
CA PHE A 121 7.65 2.15 13.93
C PHE A 121 9.14 2.30 14.28
N ASN A 122 9.46 3.19 15.22
CA ASN A 122 10.84 3.56 15.54
C ASN A 122 11.46 2.72 16.67
N SER A 123 10.70 1.78 17.25
CA SER A 123 11.14 0.94 18.36
C SER A 123 11.58 -0.46 17.90
N PRO A 124 12.38 -1.19 18.69
CA PRO A 124 12.59 -2.61 18.47
C PRO A 124 11.27 -3.39 18.46
N ALA A 125 11.18 -4.39 17.58
CA ALA A 125 10.05 -5.32 17.52
C ALA A 125 10.22 -6.42 18.58
N ILE A 126 9.94 -6.09 19.85
CA ILE A 126 10.06 -6.99 21.00
C ILE A 126 8.71 -7.10 21.69
N ALA A 127 8.37 -8.31 22.14
CA ALA A 127 7.13 -8.56 22.89
C ALA A 127 7.33 -8.19 24.36
N ASP A 128 6.93 -6.98 24.73
CA ASP A 128 7.08 -6.43 26.09
C ASP A 128 5.76 -5.93 26.69
N HIS A 129 4.64 -6.14 25.98
CA HIS A 129 3.30 -5.73 26.39
C HIS A 129 3.15 -4.20 26.55
N VAL A 130 4.07 -3.40 26.00
CA VAL A 130 3.99 -1.94 26.01
C VAL A 130 3.19 -1.45 24.81
N LYS A 131 2.32 -0.47 25.06
CA LYS A 131 1.57 0.24 24.02
C LYS A 131 2.47 1.21 23.28
N ARG A 132 2.42 1.19 21.96
CA ARG A 132 3.18 2.08 21.10
C ARG A 132 2.35 2.57 19.93
N LEU A 133 2.60 3.81 19.52
CA LEU A 133 2.08 4.34 18.28
C LEU A 133 2.89 3.78 17.11
N ILE A 134 2.21 3.20 16.13
CA ILE A 134 2.80 2.76 14.88
C ILE A 134 2.10 3.48 13.72
N VAL A 135 2.79 3.62 12.59
CA VAL A 135 2.20 4.15 11.36
C VAL A 135 1.89 2.99 10.44
N MET A 136 0.64 2.89 10.00
CA MET A 136 0.13 1.89 9.08
C MET A 136 -0.31 2.56 7.78
N PHE A 137 -0.13 1.91 6.63
CA PHE A 137 -0.81 2.31 5.39
C PHE A 137 -2.17 1.61 5.30
N ASP A 138 -3.26 2.38 5.34
CA ASP A 138 -4.63 1.88 5.19
C ASP A 138 -5.02 1.85 3.70
N PRO A 139 -5.21 0.67 3.08
CA PRO A 139 -5.55 0.56 1.66
C PRO A 139 -7.00 0.94 1.35
N PHE A 140 -7.89 1.01 2.35
CA PHE A 140 -9.29 1.39 2.13
C PHE A 140 -9.44 2.91 2.06
N SER A 141 -8.68 3.64 2.87
CA SER A 141 -8.64 5.11 2.84
C SER A 141 -7.57 5.67 1.91
N TRP A 142 -6.66 4.81 1.44
CA TRP A 142 -5.49 5.18 0.66
C TRP A 142 -4.60 6.21 1.38
N SER A 143 -4.36 6.02 2.68
CA SER A 143 -3.61 6.98 3.49
C SER A 143 -2.77 6.33 4.59
N LYS A 144 -1.73 7.02 5.06
CA LYS A 144 -1.01 6.64 6.27
C LYS A 144 -1.80 7.07 7.51
N VAL A 145 -1.86 6.18 8.48
CA VAL A 145 -2.63 6.35 9.72
C VAL A 145 -1.83 5.93 10.94
N SER A 146 -2.02 6.63 12.04
CA SER A 146 -1.38 6.32 13.32
C SER A 146 -2.33 5.47 14.15
N ILE A 147 -1.83 4.37 14.70
CA ILE A 147 -2.60 3.47 15.58
C ILE A 147 -1.79 3.09 16.81
N GLU A 148 -2.44 3.05 17.98
CA GLU A 148 -1.85 2.52 19.21
C GLU A 148 -1.99 0.99 19.23
N VAL A 149 -0.87 0.28 19.36
CA VAL A 149 -0.81 -1.18 19.39
C VAL A 149 -0.02 -1.65 20.59
N VAL A 150 -0.51 -2.68 21.27
CA VAL A 150 0.24 -3.39 22.32
C VAL A 150 1.24 -4.32 21.66
N PHE A 151 2.52 -4.19 21.98
CA PHE A 151 3.56 -5.06 21.46
C PHE A 151 3.61 -6.37 22.27
N ASP A 152 2.60 -7.21 22.06
CA ASP A 152 2.52 -8.57 22.61
C ASP A 152 3.09 -9.62 21.65
N GLU A 153 3.19 -10.87 22.09
CA GLU A 153 3.63 -11.99 21.26
C GLU A 153 2.81 -12.13 19.97
N LYS A 154 1.51 -11.85 20.04
CA LYS A 154 0.60 -11.98 18.90
C LYS A 154 0.92 -10.95 17.81
N PHE A 155 1.14 -9.70 18.20
CA PHE A 155 1.51 -8.63 17.29
C PHE A 155 2.90 -8.88 16.71
N ILE A 156 3.90 -9.16 17.54
CA ILE A 156 5.28 -9.36 17.07
C ILE A 156 5.38 -10.54 16.11
N ARG A 157 4.72 -11.67 16.41
CA ARG A 157 4.65 -12.82 15.50
C ARG A 157 3.86 -12.55 14.23
N SER A 158 3.06 -11.49 14.16
CA SER A 158 2.33 -11.14 12.94
C SER A 158 3.18 -10.38 11.92
N LEU A 159 4.36 -9.90 12.31
CA LEU A 159 5.25 -9.11 11.46
C LEU A 159 6.06 -10.02 10.53
N GLU A 160 6.06 -9.68 9.23
CA GLU A 160 6.82 -10.33 8.16
C GLU A 160 7.85 -9.35 7.59
N ARG A 161 9.08 -9.85 7.45
CA ARG A 161 10.24 -9.12 6.93
C ARG A 161 10.84 -9.87 5.75
#